data_AF-A0A382AXK6-F1
#
_entry.id   AF-A0A382AXK6-F1
#
_cell.length_a   1.000
_cell.length_b   1.000
_cell.length_c   1.000
_cell.angle_alpha   90.00
_cell.angle_beta   90.00
_cell.angle_gamma   90.00
#
_symmetry.space_group_name_H-M   'P 1'
#
loop_
_entity.id
_entity.type
_entity.pdbx_description
1 polymer ?
#
loop_
_entity_poly.entity_id
_entity_poly.type
_entity_poly.pdbx_seq_one_letter_code
_entity_poly.pdbx_strand_id
1 'polypeptide(L)'
;MYDVKLDGPYITINSKKLVNFCSNDYLGIKIPKIPSIQNQSSSRLIAGNDESFKIFEDKLAKHKSQDNSLIFPTGYMANLGAIST
;
A
#
# COMPACT_ATOMS: atom_id res chain seq x y z
N MET A 1 -12.45 15.96 -13.97
CA MET A 1 -12.38 14.72 -13.19
C MET A 1 -13.67 14.64 -12.39
N TYR A 2 -14.42 13.53 -12.45
CA TYR A 2 -15.66 13.41 -11.67
C TYR A 2 -15.32 13.12 -10.22
N ASP A 3 -16.11 13.65 -9.29
CA ASP A 3 -16.02 13.23 -7.89
C ASP A 3 -16.46 11.78 -7.76
N VAL A 4 -15.58 10.95 -7.20
CA VAL A 4 -15.81 9.51 -7.01
C VAL A 4 -15.84 9.21 -5.53
N LYS A 5 -16.84 8.45 -5.09
CA LYS A 5 -16.91 7.90 -3.73
C LYS A 5 -17.00 6.38 -3.78
N LEU A 6 -16.12 5.70 -3.03
CA LEU A 6 -16.11 4.25 -2.88
C LEU A 6 -16.86 3.84 -1.61
N ASP A 7 -17.60 2.73 -1.69
CA ASP A 7 -18.34 2.13 -0.57
C ASP A 7 -18.34 0.60 -0.76
N GLY A 8 -17.30 -0.07 -0.25
CA GLY A 8 -17.07 -1.49 -0.47
C GLY A 8 -17.06 -1.84 -1.97
N PRO A 9 -17.90 -2.78 -2.45
CA PRO A 9 -17.97 -3.15 -3.86
C PRO A 9 -18.71 -2.13 -4.74
N TYR A 10 -19.15 -1.00 -4.19
CA TYR A 10 -19.89 0.03 -4.91
C TYR A 10 -19.06 1.28 -5.16
N ILE A 11 -19.39 1.98 -6.24
CA ILE A 11 -18.81 3.26 -6.64
C ILE A 11 -19.93 4.25 -6.95
N THR A 12 -19.81 5.49 -6.47
CA THR A 12 -20.70 6.59 -6.83
C THR A 12 -19.99 7.53 -7.77
N ILE A 13 -20.54 7.71 -8.97
CA ILE A 13 -20.04 8.63 -10.00
C ILE A 13 -21.23 9.47 -10.47
N ASN A 14 -21.08 10.80 -10.50
CA ASN A 14 -22.15 11.72 -10.90
C ASN A 14 -23.46 11.47 -10.15
N SER A 15 -23.36 11.29 -8.82
CA SER A 15 -24.48 10.98 -7.92
C SER A 15 -25.22 9.67 -8.20
N LYS A 16 -24.71 8.79 -9.09
CA LYS A 16 -25.28 7.46 -9.34
C LYS A 16 -24.43 6.39 -8.67
N LYS A 17 -25.06 5.55 -7.84
CA LYS A 17 -24.42 4.38 -7.22
C LYS A 17 -24.43 3.21 -8.20
N LEU A 18 -23.25 2.64 -8.45
CA LEU A 18 -23.00 1.55 -9.39
C LEU A 18 -22.20 0.44 -8.67
N VAL A 19 -22.23 -0.78 -9.21
CA VAL A 19 -21.33 -1.86 -8.80
C VAL A 19 -19.95 -1.62 -9.43
N ASN A 20 -18.89 -1.72 -8.64
CA ASN A 20 -17.53 -1.45 -9.08
C ASN A 20 -16.83 -2.73 -9.56
N PHE A 21 -16.88 -2.97 -10.86
CA PHE A 21 -16.14 -4.06 -11.52
C PHE A 21 -14.75 -3.66 -12.02
N CYS A 22 -14.27 -2.46 -11.70
CA CYS A 22 -13.01 -1.91 -12.19
C CYS A 22 -11.99 -1.62 -11.06
N SER A 23 -12.19 -2.19 -9.87
CA SER A 23 -11.30 -2.03 -8.71
C SER A 23 -10.23 -3.12 -8.67
N ASN A 24 -9.15 -2.85 -7.94
CA ASN A 24 -8.13 -3.84 -7.56
C ASN A 24 -8.31 -4.35 -6.11
N ASP A 25 -9.41 -3.99 -5.44
CA ASP A 25 -9.72 -4.49 -4.09
C ASP A 25 -10.39 -5.87 -4.16
N TYR A 26 -9.57 -6.90 -4.43
CA TYR A 26 -10.05 -8.27 -4.61
C TYR A 26 -10.59 -8.92 -3.33
N LEU A 27 -10.10 -8.48 -2.16
CA LEU A 27 -10.38 -9.12 -0.87
C LEU A 27 -11.32 -8.28 0.02
N GLY A 28 -11.70 -7.07 -0.42
CA GLY A 28 -12.54 -6.18 0.37
C GLY A 28 -11.86 -5.73 1.67
N ILE A 29 -10.53 -5.56 1.66
CA ILE A 29 -9.76 -5.30 2.89
C ILE A 29 -10.11 -3.91 3.41
N LYS A 30 -10.71 -3.87 4.62
CA LYS A 30 -10.95 -2.61 5.31
C LYS A 30 -9.62 -2.03 5.79
N ILE A 31 -9.26 -0.88 5.24
CA ILE A 31 -8.09 -0.13 5.71
C ILE A 31 -8.41 0.37 7.12
N PRO A 32 -7.64 -0.01 8.15
CA PRO A 32 -7.85 0.53 9.49
C PRO A 32 -7.67 2.04 9.44
N LYS A 33 -8.42 2.78 10.29
CA LYS A 33 -8.13 4.20 10.50
C LYS A 33 -6.78 4.30 11.18
N ILE A 34 -5.73 4.48 10.39
CA ILE A 34 -4.40 4.80 10.90
C ILE A 34 -4.51 6.26 11.33
N PRO A 35 -4.34 6.61 12.62
CA PRO A 35 -4.25 8.00 13.03
C PRO A 35 -3.15 8.65 12.19
N SER A 36 -3.33 9.90 11.78
CA SER A 36 -2.38 10.62 10.93
C SER A 36 -1.04 10.79 11.65
N ILE A 37 -0.23 9.73 11.66
CA ILE A 37 1.14 9.72 12.12
C ILE A 37 1.93 10.26 10.95
N GLN A 38 2.58 11.40 11.19
CA GLN A 38 3.38 12.11 10.22
C GLN A 38 4.32 11.15 9.48
N ASN A 39 4.22 11.18 8.14
CA ASN A 39 5.09 10.40 7.27
C ASN A 39 6.56 10.72 7.58
N GLN A 40 7.37 9.67 7.64
CA GLN A 40 8.81 9.81 7.81
C GLN A 40 9.39 10.77 6.75
N SER A 41 10.10 11.79 7.22
CA SER A 41 10.68 12.85 6.38
C SER A 41 12.13 12.55 5.96
N SER A 42 12.59 11.30 6.12
CA SER A 42 13.98 10.89 5.85
C SER A 42 14.03 9.55 5.13
N SER A 43 15.10 9.33 4.38
CA SER A 43 15.38 8.05 3.72
C SER A 43 15.64 6.94 4.73
N ARG A 44 15.33 5.69 4.35
CA ARG A 44 15.60 4.50 5.18
C ARG A 44 17.08 4.27 5.49
N LEU A 45 17.99 4.80 4.68
CA LEU A 45 19.43 4.68 4.94
C LEU A 45 19.97 5.75 5.91
N ILE A 46 19.14 6.71 6.34
CA ILE A 46 19.56 7.81 7.20
C ILE A 46 18.81 7.76 8.55
N ALA A 47 17.63 8.38 8.65
CA ALA A 47 16.84 8.44 9.88
C ALA A 47 15.41 7.92 9.70
N GLY A 48 15.07 7.41 8.51
CA GLY A 48 13.76 6.88 8.15
C GLY A 48 13.66 5.36 8.23
N ASN A 49 14.39 4.69 9.11
CA ASN A 49 14.24 3.24 9.28
C ASN A 49 13.67 2.93 10.66
N ASP A 50 12.35 3.10 10.77
CA ASP A 50 11.62 2.74 11.99
C ASP A 50 11.55 1.22 12.16
N GLU A 51 11.47 0.77 13.41
CA GLU A 51 11.37 -0.66 13.76
C GLU A 51 10.18 -1.35 13.08
N SER A 52 9.08 -0.61 12.82
CA SER A 52 7.92 -1.13 12.12
C SER A 52 8.24 -1.68 10.72
N PHE A 53 9.23 -1.13 10.02
CA PHE A 53 9.67 -1.68 8.74
C PHE A 53 10.28 -3.07 8.92
N LYS A 54 11.17 -3.25 9.90
CA LYS A 54 11.81 -4.55 10.16
C LYS A 54 10.77 -5.60 10.55
N ILE A 55 9.85 -5.25 11.47
CA ILE A 55 8.75 -6.14 11.87
C ILE A 55 7.90 -6.55 10.67
N PHE A 56 7.60 -5.61 9.77
CA PHE A 56 6.78 -5.91 8.60
C PHE A 56 7.56 -6.72 7.56
N GLU A 57 8.84 -6.44 7.33
CA GLU A 57 9.70 -7.18 6.41
C GLU A 57 9.91 -8.63 6.85
N ASP A 58 10.09 -8.89 8.15
CA ASP A 58 10.22 -10.24 8.68
C ASP A 58 8.91 -11.04 8.52
N LYS A 59 7.76 -10.39 8.78
CA LYS A 59 6.43 -10.99 8.54
C LYS A 59 6.18 -11.26 7.06
N LEU A 60 6.58 -10.34 6.19
CA LEU A 60 6.39 -10.45 4.74
C LEU A 60 7.26 -11.55 4.14
N ALA A 61 8.53 -11.64 4.56
CA ALA A 61 9.45 -12.70 4.15
C ALA A 61 8.89 -14.07 4.52
N LYS A 62 8.43 -14.24 5.77
CA LYS A 62 7.77 -15.47 6.23
C LYS A 62 6.49 -15.77 5.44
N HIS A 63 5.65 -14.77 5.20
CA HIS A 63 4.40 -14.93 4.43
C HIS A 63 4.66 -15.39 2.99
N LYS A 64 5.76 -14.95 2.38
CA LYS A 64 6.17 -15.32 1.01
C LYS A 64 7.15 -16.50 0.95
N SER A 65 7.46 -17.13 2.08
CA SER A 65 8.46 -18.20 2.18
C SER A 65 9.80 -17.81 1.54
N GLN A 66 10.28 -16.61 1.84
CA GLN A 66 11.56 -16.07 1.38
C GLN A 66 12.48 -15.82 2.59
N ASP A 67 13.79 -15.77 2.35
CA ASP A 67 14.77 -15.50 3.42
C ASP A 67 14.67 -14.08 3.96
N ASN A 68 14.43 -13.09 3.08
CA ASN A 68 14.37 -11.68 3.42
C ASN A 68 13.32 -10.96 2.55
N SER A 69 12.92 -9.76 2.97
CA SER A 69 12.13 -8.86 2.14
C SER A 69 12.52 -7.40 2.37
N LEU A 70 12.23 -6.55 1.39
CA LEU A 70 12.52 -5.12 1.43
C LEU A 70 11.29 -4.33 0.96
N ILE A 71 10.85 -3.37 1.75
CA ILE A 71 9.68 -2.53 1.45
C ILE A 71 10.08 -1.31 0.62
N PHE A 72 9.32 -1.08 -0.45
CA PHE A 72 9.34 0.15 -1.24
C PHE A 72 8.01 0.90 -1.08
N PRO A 73 7.98 2.23 -1.30
CA PRO A 73 6.74 3.00 -1.21
C PRO A 73 5.65 2.58 -2.21
N THR A 74 6.04 2.08 -3.39
CA THR A 74 5.12 1.57 -4.41
C THR A 74 5.72 0.38 -5.15
N GLY A 75 4.86 -0.46 -5.76
CA GLY A 75 5.32 -1.56 -6.62
C GLY A 75 6.10 -1.08 -7.85
N TYR A 76 5.80 0.12 -8.37
CA TYR A 76 6.57 0.73 -9.46
C TYR A 76 8.02 1.00 -9.03
N MET A 77 8.22 1.60 -7.85
CA MET A 77 9.56 1.87 -7.32
C MET A 77 10.32 0.58 -6.98
N ALA A 78 9.63 -0.45 -6.51
CA ALA A 78 10.24 -1.76 -6.28
C ALA A 78 10.80 -2.35 -7.58
N ASN A 79 10.01 -2.32 -8.66
CA ASN A 79 10.45 -2.81 -9.97
C ASN A 79 11.61 -1.98 -10.52
N LEU A 80 11.50 -0.65 -10.45
CA LEU A 80 12.57 0.23 -10.90
C LEU A 80 13.87 -0.04 -10.13
N GLY A 81 13.81 -0.11 -8.80
CA GLY A 81 14.99 -0.38 -7.96
C GLY A 81 15.58 -1.77 -8.13
N ALA A 82 14.77 -2.77 -8.53
CA ALA A 82 15.24 -4.13 -8.76
C ALA A 82 15.86 -4.33 -10.15
N ILE A 83 15.35 -3.63 -11.16
CA ILE A 83 15.77 -3.80 -12.57
C ILE A 83 16.86 -2.82 -12.96
N SER A 84 16.80 -1.58 -12.47
CA SER A 84 17.78 -0.56 -12.81
C SER A 84 19.12 -0.86 -12.14
N THR A 85 20.09 -1.20 -12.99
CA THR A 85 21.52 -1.35 -12.66
C THR A 85 22.34 -0.40 -13.50
#